data_AF-A0A4Q3AWK3-F1
#
_entry.id   AF-A0A4Q3AWK3-F1
#
_cell.length_a   1.000
_cell.length_b   1.000
_cell.length_c   1.000
_cell.angle_alpha   90.00
_cell.angle_beta   90.00
_cell.angle_gamma   90.00
#
_symmetry.space_group_name_H-M   'P 1'
#
loop_
_entity.id
_entity.type
_entity.pdbx_description
1 polymer ?
#
loop_
_entity_poly.entity_id
_entity_poly.type
_entity_poly.pdbx_seq_one_letter_code
_entity_poly.pdbx_strand_id
1 'polypeptide(L)' 'ALGAALNQSWSLPVAMAYLAWFVYAPQCISTIAVVRRETNSAKSTLFFAVYLFALAYFAAWATYTITNMIVSN' A
#
# COMPACT_ATOMS: atom_id res chain seq x y z
N ALA A 1 -22.44 -7.51 -16.79
CA ALA A 1 -21.37 -7.84 -17.77
C ALA A 1 -19.98 -7.41 -17.28
N LEU A 2 -19.79 -6.17 -16.80
CA LEU A 2 -18.47 -5.71 -16.33
C LEU A 2 -17.94 -6.50 -15.12
N GLY A 3 -18.79 -6.83 -14.14
CA GLY A 3 -18.38 -7.56 -12.93
C GLY A 3 -17.82 -8.96 -13.18
N ALA A 4 -18.25 -9.65 -14.24
CA ALA A 4 -17.72 -10.98 -14.59
C ALA A 4 -16.33 -10.89 -15.23
N ALA A 5 -16.05 -9.83 -15.99
CA ALA A 5 -14.73 -9.57 -16.57
C ALA A 5 -13.69 -9.16 -15.50
N LEU A 6 -14.13 -8.40 -14.48
CA LEU A 6 -13.32 -8.10 -13.30
C LEU A 6 -13.01 -9.37 -12.49
N ASN A 7 -13.98 -10.26 -12.33
CA ASN A 7 -13.79 -11.52 -11.59
C ASN A 7 -12.82 -12.50 -12.28
N GLN A 8 -12.67 -12.42 -13.62
CA GLN A 8 -11.68 -13.22 -14.35
C GLN A 8 -10.27 -12.62 -14.35
N SER A 9 -10.12 -11.31 -14.16
CA SER A 9 -8.84 -10.60 -14.27
C SER A 9 -8.23 -10.22 -12.91
N TRP A 10 -9.04 -10.13 -11.85
CA TRP A 10 -8.60 -9.83 -10.50
C TRP A 10 -8.76 -11.04 -9.60
N SER A 11 -7.64 -11.70 -9.29
CA SER A 11 -7.61 -12.77 -8.30
C SER A 11 -7.95 -12.20 -6.90
N LEU A 12 -8.74 -12.93 -6.10
CA LEU A 12 -9.05 -12.60 -4.69
C LEU A 12 -7.84 -12.08 -3.89
N PRO A 13 -6.64 -12.71 -3.98
CA PRO A 13 -5.44 -12.23 -3.31
C PRO A 13 -5.02 -10.81 -3.69
N VAL A 14 -5.14 -10.46 -4.98
CA VAL A 14 -4.74 -9.15 -5.49
C VAL A 14 -5.69 -8.06 -4.98
N ALA A 15 -6.99 -8.33 -4.94
CA ALA A 15 -7.97 -7.38 -4.41
C ALA A 15 -7.73 -7.07 -2.92
N MET A 16 -7.44 -8.09 -2.10
CA MET A 16 -7.13 -7.89 -0.67
C MET A 16 -5.78 -7.19 -0.45
N ALA A 17 -4.75 -7.53 -1.22
CA ALA A 17 -3.45 -6.85 -1.14
C ALA A 17 -3.56 -5.36 -1.54
N TYR A 18 -4.41 -5.04 -2.52
CA TYR A 18 -4.65 -3.66 -2.96
C TYR A 18 -5.34 -2.81 -1.89
N LEU A 19 -6.28 -3.39 -1.13
CA LEU A 19 -6.90 -2.72 0.02
C LEU A 19 -5.88 -2.47 1.15
N ALA A 20 -5.03 -3.45 1.45
CA ALA A 20 -3.96 -3.29 2.44
C ALA A 20 -2.98 -2.18 2.05
N TRP A 21 -2.63 -2.09 0.76
CA TRP A 21 -1.82 -1.00 0.24
C TRP A 21 -2.52 0.36 0.36
N PHE A 22 -3.83 0.43 0.06
CA PHE A 22 -4.62 1.66 0.13
C PHE A 22 -4.70 2.24 1.55
N VAL A 23 -4.72 1.41 2.59
CA VAL A 23 -4.71 1.86 4.00
C VAL A 23 -3.44 2.63 4.35
N TYR A 24 -2.31 2.26 3.74
CA TYR A 24 -1.01 2.91 3.94
C TYR A 24 -0.64 3.86 2.80
N ALA A 25 -1.59 4.17 1.89
CA ALA A 25 -1.32 4.99 0.73
C ALA A 25 -0.65 6.30 1.17
N PRO A 26 0.44 6.70 0.48
CA PRO A 26 1.26 7.83 0.89
C PRO A 26 0.40 9.08 0.98
N GLN A 27 0.53 9.74 2.13
CA GLN A 27 -0.11 11.01 2.42
C GLN A 27 0.22 12.05 1.34
N CYS A 28 -0.75 12.94 1.09
CA CYS A 28 -0.72 13.90 0.00
C CYS A 28 0.62 14.65 -0.09
N ILE A 29 1.04 15.04 -1.30
CA ILE A 29 2.29 15.78 -1.56
C ILE A 29 2.38 17.06 -0.70
N SER A 30 1.23 17.66 -0.38
CA SER A 30 1.11 18.79 0.54
C SER A 30 1.61 18.49 1.95
N THR A 31 1.36 17.30 2.49
CA THR A 31 1.82 16.91 3.83
C THR A 31 3.34 16.76 3.86
N ILE A 32 3.92 16.15 2.82
CA ILE A 32 5.38 16.00 2.69
C ILE A 32 6.06 17.37 2.56
N ALA A 33 5.45 18.30 1.81
CA ALA A 33 5.95 19.67 1.66
C ALA A 33 5.94 20.45 2.97
N VAL A 34 4.90 20.29 3.80
CA VAL A 34 4.81 20.91 5.13
C VAL A 34 5.85 20.30 6.08
N VAL A 35 5.95 18.97 6.17
CA VAL A 35 6.93 18.29 7.03
C VAL A 35 8.36 18.72 6.69
N ARG A 36 8.69 18.90 5.40
CA ARG A 36 10.01 19.39 4.99
C ARG A 36 10.27 20.84 5.43
N ARG A 37 9.24 21.68 5.42
CA ARG A 37 9.32 23.08 5.86
C ARG A 37 9.55 23.19 7.37
N GLU A 38 8.78 22.43 8.14
CA GLU A 38 8.83 22.43 9.61
C GLU A 38 10.10 21.76 10.16
N THR A 39 10.54 20.67 9.54
CA THR A 39 11.72 19.92 10.01
C THR A 39 13.04 20.51 9.51
N ASN A 40 13.00 21.45 8.54
CA ASN A 40 14.16 22.00 7.80
C ASN A 40 15.12 20.93 7.21
N SER A 41 14.73 19.65 7.22
CA SER A 41 15.59 18.52 6.87
C SER A 41 14.85 17.57 5.94
N ALA A 42 15.25 17.58 4.67
CA ALA A 42 14.70 16.68 3.67
C ALA A 42 14.95 15.20 4.00
N LYS A 43 16.03 14.89 4.74
CA LYS A 43 16.36 13.52 5.15
C LYS A 43 15.32 12.95 6.11
N SER A 44 14.89 13.74 7.10
CA SER A 44 13.88 13.31 8.08
C SER A 44 12.50 13.14 7.43
N THR A 45 12.13 14.02 6.50
CA THR A 45 10.89 13.88 5.72
C THR A 45 10.89 12.64 4.84
N LEU A 46 12.01 12.36 4.18
CA LEU A 46 12.15 11.20 3.30
C LEU A 46 12.18 9.90 4.09
N PHE A 47 12.79 9.89 5.28
CA PHE A 47 12.75 8.75 6.19
C PHE A 47 11.32 8.41 6.62
N PHE A 48 10.50 9.40 6.97
CA PHE A 48 9.10 9.19 7.33
C PHE A 48 8.26 8.64 6.17
N ALA A 49 8.44 9.19 4.97
CA ALA A 49 7.74 8.71 3.78
C ALA A 49 8.15 7.27 3.42
N VAL A 50 9.45 6.97 3.44
CA VAL A 50 9.98 5.63 3.17
C VAL A 50 9.53 4.62 4.22
N TYR A 51 9.48 5.02 5.50
CA TYR A 51 9.00 4.16 6.58
C TYR A 51 7.56 3.69 6.35
N LEU A 52 6.65 4.60 6.02
CA LEU A 52 5.26 4.26 5.70
C LEU A 52 5.15 3.38 4.46
N PHE A 53 5.95 3.67 3.43
CA PHE A 53 5.96 2.89 2.18
C PHE A 53 6.49 1.47 2.38
N ALA A 54 7.53 1.32 3.21
CA ALA A 54 8.08 0.01 3.58
C ALA A 54 7.07 -0.82 4.38
N LEU A 55 6.35 -0.18 5.31
CA LEU A 55 5.28 -0.84 6.07
C LEU A 55 4.13 -1.30 5.15
N ALA A 56 3.74 -0.45 4.19
CA ALA A 56 2.72 -0.76 3.19
C ALA A 56 3.11 -1.98 2.35
N TYR A 57 4.35 -2.03 1.89
CA TYR A 57 4.88 -3.15 1.11
C TYR A 57 4.85 -4.45 1.91
N PHE A 58 5.25 -4.40 3.18
CA PHE A 58 5.16 -5.55 4.08
C PHE A 58 3.72 -6.03 4.29
N ALA A 59 2.79 -5.11 4.51
CA ALA A 59 1.37 -5.45 4.69
C ALA A 59 0.78 -6.10 3.42
N ALA A 60 1.04 -5.52 2.24
CA ALA A 60 0.57 -6.08 0.97
C ALA A 60 1.15 -7.46 0.68
N TRP A 61 2.45 -7.67 0.96
CA TRP A 61 3.11 -8.96 0.79
C TRP A 61 2.55 -10.03 1.74
N ALA A 62 2.30 -9.65 3.00
CA ALA A 62 1.67 -10.52 3.99
C ALA A 62 0.24 -10.90 3.57
N THR A 63 -0.59 -9.93 3.15
CA THR A 63 -1.95 -10.19 2.68
C THR A 63 -1.97 -11.09 1.44
N TYR A 64 -1.09 -10.84 0.47
CA TYR A 64 -0.98 -11.69 -0.72
C TYR A 64 -0.58 -13.13 -0.35
N THR A 65 0.41 -13.30 0.53
CA THR A 65 0.86 -14.62 0.99
C THR A 65 -0.26 -15.36 1.72
N ILE A 66 -0.96 -14.69 2.63
CA ILE A 66 -2.05 -15.28 3.42
C ILE A 66 -3.22 -15.67 2.51
N THR A 67 -3.67 -14.78 1.62
CA THR A 67 -4.80 -15.09 0.73
C THR A 67 -4.44 -16.18 -0.28
N ASN A 68 -3.22 -16.19 -0.80
CA ASN A 68 -2.74 -17.27 -1.68
C ASN A 68 -2.72 -18.62 -0.94
N MET A 69 -2.27 -18.64 0.32
CA MET A 69 -2.30 -19.84 1.14
C MET A 69 -3.72 -20.34 1.41
N ILE A 70 -4.66 -19.43 1.70
CA ILE A 70 -6.07 -19.77 1.94
C ILE A 70 -6.76 -20.30 0.68
N VAL A 71 -6.46 -19.74 -0.50
CA VAL A 71 -7.08 -20.15 -1.77
C VAL A 71 -6.48 -21.45 -2.32
N SER A 72 -5.25 -21.80 -1.96
CA SER A 72 -4.57 -23.02 -2.46
C SER A 72 -4.82 -24.30 -1.64
N ASN A 73 -5.63 -24.24 -0.57
CA ASN A 73 -6.01 -25.37 0.28
C ASN A 73 -7.44 -25.84 -0.04
#